data_AF-F8B1U5-F1
#
_entry.id   AF-F8B1U5-F1
#
_cell.length_a   1.000
_cell.length_b   1.000
_cell.length_c   1.000
_cell.angle_alpha   90.00
_cell.angle_beta   90.00
_cell.angle_gamma   90.00
#
_symmetry.space_group_name_H-M   'P 1'
#
loop_
_entity.id
_entity.type
_entity.pdbx_description
1 polymer ?
#
loop_
_entity_poly.entity_id
_entity_poly.type
_entity_poly.pdbx_seq_one_letter_code
_entity_poly.pdbx_strand_id
1 'polypeptide(L)' 'MQRQITDQVCTQYQADRLQPHEVVVKANGEVWIDRRGRDPRNVPFVIGTWK' A
#
# COMPACT_ATOMS: atom_id res chain seq x y z
N MET A 1 13.78 0.84 -5.30
CA MET A 1 12.61 1.59 -5.78
C MET A 1 11.33 1.17 -5.06
N GLN A 2 10.85 -0.08 -5.19
CA GLN A 2 9.63 -0.54 -4.49
C GLN A 2 9.68 -0.31 -2.98
N ARG A 3 10.80 -0.63 -2.32
CA ARG A 3 10.99 -0.40 -0.88
C ARG A 3 10.84 1.06 -0.46
N GLN A 4 11.33 2.01 -1.27
CA GLN A 4 11.22 3.44 -0.97
C GLN A 4 9.77 3.92 -1.06
N ILE A 5 9.02 3.45 -2.07
CA ILE A 5 7.59 3.75 -2.21
C ILE A 5 6.83 3.18 -1.01
N THR A 6 7.11 1.92 -0.65
CA THR A 6 6.49 1.28 0.53
C THR A 6 6.78 2.06 1.81
N ASP A 7 8.03 2.45 2.06
CA ASP A 7 8.41 3.19 3.26
C ASP A 7 7.71 4.56 3.31
N GLN A 8 7.69 5.30 2.20
CA GLN A 8 7.00 6.59 2.10
C GLN A 8 5.49 6.45 2.36
N VAL A 9 4.85 5.44 1.76
CA VAL A 9 3.43 5.16 1.96
C VAL A 9 3.15 4.78 3.43
N CYS A 10 3.97 3.93 4.03
CA CYS A 10 3.85 3.58 5.44
C CYS A 10 3.99 4.80 6.37
N THR A 11 4.91 5.73 6.06
CA THR A 11 5.03 6.99 6.81
C THR A 11 3.78 7.87 6.63
N GLN A 12 3.27 8.01 5.41
CA GLN A 12 2.08 8.82 5.15
C GLN A 12 0.83 8.28 5.86
N TYR A 13 0.69 6.96 5.94
CA TYR A 13 -0.44 6.27 6.57
C TYR A 13 -0.08 5.70 7.97
N GLN A 14 0.86 6.34 8.67
CA GLN A 14 1.31 5.88 9.99
C GLN A 14 0.17 5.85 11.02
N ALA A 15 -0.75 6.82 10.96
CA ALA A 15 -1.93 6.89 11.82
C ALA A 15 -2.83 5.65 11.66
N ASP A 16 -2.93 5.11 10.44
CA ASP A 16 -3.69 3.90 10.13
C ASP A 16 -2.94 2.60 10.43
N ARG A 17 -1.74 2.70 11.03
CA ARG A 17 -0.85 1.58 11.35
C ARG A 17 -0.62 0.65 10.15
N LEU A 18 -0.50 1.24 8.95
CA LEU A 18 -0.26 0.49 7.72
C LEU A 18 1.07 -0.27 7.81
N GLN A 19 1.07 -1.53 7.38
CA GLN A 19 2.26 -2.38 7.37
C GLN A 19 2.83 -2.51 5.95
N PRO A 20 4.16 -2.70 5.81
CA PRO A 20 4.80 -2.80 4.50
C PRO A 20 4.20 -3.84 3.55
N HIS A 21 3.76 -4.99 4.08
CA HIS A 21 3.16 -6.07 3.28
C HIS A 21 1.76 -5.75 2.75
N GLU A 22 1.12 -4.69 3.26
CA GLU A 22 -0.18 -4.22 2.80
C GLU A 22 -0.06 -3.23 1.65
N VAL A 23 1.16 -2.78 1.33
CA VAL A 23 1.42 -1.89 0.20
C VAL A 23 1.78 -2.73 -1.02
N VAL A 24 0.92 -2.69 -2.04
CA VAL A 24 1.14 -3.40 -3.30
C VAL A 24 1.46 -2.39 -4.40
N VAL A 25 2.67 -2.48 -4.95
CA VAL A 25 3.08 -1.68 -6.12
C VAL A 25 2.98 -2.58 -7.35
N LYS A 26 2.08 -2.24 -8.27
CA LYS A 26 1.86 -2.99 -9.50
C LYS A 26 2.86 -2.58 -10.58
N ALA A 27 3.03 -3.44 -11.59
CA ALA A 27 3.94 -3.21 -12.72
C ALA A 27 3.57 -1.96 -13.56
N ASN A 28 2.30 -1.55 -13.56
CA ASN A 28 1.82 -0.33 -14.22
C ASN A 28 2.04 0.94 -13.38
N GLY A 29 2.71 0.85 -12.23
CA GLY A 29 2.98 1.97 -11.34
C GLY A 29 1.86 2.27 -10.34
N GLU A 30 0.72 1.60 -10.38
CA GLU A 30 -0.32 1.79 -9.37
C GLU A 30 0.15 1.34 -7.98
N VAL A 31 -0.16 2.14 -6.97
CA VAL A 31 0.09 1.83 -5.57
C VAL A 31 -1.24 1.57 -4.87
N TRP A 32 -1.37 0.38 -4.30
CA TRP A 32 -2.58 -0.11 -3.65
C TRP A 32 -2.33 -0.35 -2.17
N ILE A 33 -3.38 -0.17 -1.37
CA ILE A 33 -3.46 -0.70 -0.01
C ILE A 33 -4.34 -1.95 -0.04
N ASP A 34 -3.77 -3.08 0.37
CA ASP A 34 -4.45 -4.37 0.49
C ASP A 34 -4.39 -4.87 1.94
N ARG A 35 -5.53 -4.80 2.63
CA ARG A 35 -5.67 -5.24 4.03
C ARG A 35 -6.38 -6.58 4.18
N ARG A 36 -6.48 -7.37 3.11
CA ARG A 36 -7.17 -8.67 3.16
C ARG A 36 -6.48 -9.69 4.05
N GLY A 37 -5.18 -9.51 4.32
CA GLY A 37 -4.46 -10.29 5.34
C GLY A 37 -4.95 -10.08 6.77
N ARG A 38 -5.65 -8.96 7.07
CA ARG A 38 -6.25 -8.67 8.38
C ARG A 38 -7.71 -9.11 8.47
N ASP A 39 -8.51 -8.74 7.47
CA ASP A 39 -9.91 -9.17 7.31
C ASP A 39 -10.16 -9.42 5.82
N PRO A 40 -10.57 -10.63 5.41
CA PRO A 40 -10.84 -10.97 4.01
C PRO A 40 -11.92 -10.10 3.34
N ARG A 41 -12.77 -9.41 4.11
CA ARG A 41 -13.82 -8.52 3.60
C ARG A 41 -13.32 -7.12 3.23
N ASN A 42 -12.08 -6.78 3.59
CA ASN A 42 -11.49 -5.51 3.20
C ASN A 42 -11.39 -5.42 1.68
N VAL A 43 -11.78 -4.27 1.13
CA VAL A 43 -11.70 -4.00 -0.30
C VAL A 43 -10.36 -3.29 -0.57
N PRO A 44 -9.44 -3.87 -1.36
CA PRO A 44 -8.23 -3.17 -1.76
C PRO A 44 -8.57 -1.92 -2.57
N PHE A 45 -7.81 -0.85 -2.36
CA PHE A 45 -8.03 0.41 -3.06
C PHE A 45 -6.71 1.06 -3.50
N VAL A 46 -6.78 1.83 -4.59
CA VAL A 46 -5.66 2.59 -5.12
C VAL A 46 -5.49 3.88 -4.33
N ILE A 47 -4.26 4.21 -3.96
CA ILE A 47 -3.93 5.46 -3.25
C ILE A 47 -3.10 6.43 -4.10
N GLY A 48 -2.64 5.98 -5.27
CA GLY A 48 -1.89 6.80 -6.20
C GLY A 48 -1.17 5.98 -7.26
N THR A 49 -0.34 6.67 -8.02
CA THR A 49 0.52 6.09 -9.04
C THR A 49 1.94 6.61 -8.87
N TRP A 50 2.92 5.76 -9.10
CA TRP A 50 4.32 6.13 -9.17
C TRP A 50 4.84 5.89 -10.59
N LYS A 51 5.50 6.90 -11.16
CA LYS A 51 6.16 6.83 -12.47
C LYS A 51 7.65 7.11 -12.30
#